data_AF-X1RWS4-F1
#
_entry.id   AF-X1RWS4-F1
#
_cell.length_a   1.000
_cell.length_b   1.000
_cell.length_c   1.000
_cell.angle_alpha   90.00
_cell.angle_beta   90.00
_cell.angle_gamma   90.00
#
_symmetry.space_group_name_H-M   'P 1'
#
loop_
_entity.id
_entity.type
_entity.pdbx_description
1 polymer ?
#
loop_
_entity_poly.entity_id
_entity_poly.type
_entity_poly.pdbx_seq_one_letter_code
_entity_poly.pdbx_strand_id
1 'polypeptide(L)'
;MNGDTAVGGLVGAGSGGIDNCYAEVEVQGVNQVGGLVDDNTSIVHNCFSTGDVGGDSDVGGLIGRSDSGNISNCYSHCNALTN
;
A
#
# COMPACT_ATOMS: atom_id res chain seq x y z
N MET A 1 7.43 9.84 -0.20
CA MET A 1 8.41 9.05 -1.00
C MET A 1 7.97 9.18 -2.46
N ASN A 2 8.89 9.44 -3.39
CA ASN A 2 8.56 9.66 -4.81
C ASN A 2 9.17 8.53 -5.65
N GLY A 3 8.36 7.80 -6.41
CA GLY A 3 8.83 6.70 -7.26
C GLY A 3 7.90 6.45 -8.45
N ASP A 4 8.50 6.09 -9.58
CA ASP A 4 7.80 6.04 -10.87
C ASP A 4 6.88 4.81 -11.04
N THR A 5 7.04 3.75 -10.24
CA THR A 5 6.37 2.46 -10.54
C THR A 5 5.88 1.61 -9.36
N ALA A 6 6.31 1.86 -8.13
CA ALA A 6 5.80 1.18 -6.94
C ALA A 6 6.29 1.97 -5.72
N VAL A 7 5.37 2.60 -4.97
CA VAL A 7 5.76 3.36 -3.78
C VAL A 7 4.92 2.97 -2.58
N GLY A 8 5.51 2.09 -1.78
CA GLY A 8 4.96 1.55 -0.55
C GLY A 8 5.53 2.25 0.68
N GLY A 9 4.67 2.51 1.67
CA GLY A 9 5.10 3.03 2.96
C GLY A 9 6.02 2.13 3.77
N LEU A 10 5.80 0.82 3.68
CA LEU A 10 6.45 -0.16 4.57
C LEU A 10 7.06 -1.35 3.82
N VAL A 11 6.37 -1.92 2.83
CA VAL A 11 6.85 -3.12 2.11
C VAL A 11 6.60 -3.01 0.61
N GLY A 12 7.64 -2.83 -0.20
CA GLY A 12 7.52 -2.76 -1.66
C GLY A 12 7.16 -4.09 -2.34
N ALA A 13 7.58 -5.24 -1.78
CA ALA A 13 7.18 -6.58 -2.21
C ALA A 13 7.51 -7.60 -1.09
N GLY A 14 6.51 -7.98 -0.29
CA GLY A 14 6.70 -8.90 0.83
C GLY A 14 6.41 -10.34 0.40
N SER A 15 7.42 -11.20 0.36
CA SER A 15 7.24 -12.67 0.21
C SER A 15 7.06 -13.40 1.55
N GLY A 16 7.10 -12.67 2.67
CA GLY A 16 6.74 -13.13 4.00
C GLY A 16 5.49 -12.40 4.48
N GLY A 17 4.59 -13.13 5.17
CA GLY A 17 3.32 -12.58 5.66
C GLY A 17 3.50 -11.27 6.43
N ILE A 18 2.59 -10.32 6.19
CA ILE A 18 2.54 -9.02 6.84
C ILE A 18 1.44 -9.09 7.88
N ASP A 19 1.82 -9.24 9.15
CA ASP A 19 0.91 -9.43 10.26
C ASP A 19 1.09 -8.32 11.30
N ASN A 20 -0.01 -7.69 11.75
CA ASN A 20 -0.02 -6.65 12.79
C ASN A 20 0.92 -5.45 12.49
N CYS A 21 0.98 -5.02 11.23
CA CYS A 21 1.82 -3.91 10.80
C CYS A 21 1.03 -2.60 10.65
N TYR A 22 1.68 -1.47 10.89
CA TYR A 22 1.09 -0.16 10.63
C TYR A 22 2.06 0.72 9.82
N ALA A 23 1.51 1.59 8.98
CA ALA A 23 2.30 2.59 8.26
C ALA A 23 1.65 3.97 8.31
N GLU A 24 2.45 4.98 8.62
CA GLU A 24 2.10 6.37 8.44
C GLU A 24 2.85 6.88 7.22
N VAL A 25 2.13 7.31 6.18
CA VAL A 25 2.69 7.54 4.87
C VAL A 25 2.32 8.89 4.28
N GLU A 26 3.29 9.49 3.62
CA GLU A 26 3.10 10.56 2.66
C GLU A 26 3.81 10.14 1.37
N VAL A 27 3.03 9.58 0.45
CA VAL A 27 3.54 8.94 -0.76
C VAL A 27 2.99 9.65 -1.99
N GLN A 28 3.85 9.88 -2.97
CA GLN A 28 3.44 10.24 -4.33
C GLN A 28 4.14 9.31 -5.33
N GLY A 29 3.38 8.64 -6.18
CA GLY A 29 3.94 7.80 -7.24
C GLY A 29 3.16 7.93 -8.53
N VAL A 30 3.70 7.44 -9.65
CA VAL A 30 3.00 7.52 -10.94
C VAL A 30 2.05 6.32 -11.09
N ASN A 31 2.51 5.11 -10.83
CA ASN A 31 1.71 3.88 -10.96
C ASN A 31 1.84 3.00 -9.71
N GLN A 32 0.76 2.28 -9.36
CA GLN A 32 0.72 1.23 -8.33
C GLN A 32 1.23 1.72 -6.97
N VAL A 33 0.44 2.62 -6.38
CA VAL A 33 0.84 3.32 -5.16
C VAL A 33 0.06 2.76 -3.97
N GLY A 34 0.75 2.05 -3.07
CA GLY A 34 0.17 1.48 -1.87
C GLY A 34 0.61 2.20 -0.59
N GLY A 35 -0.32 2.54 0.31
CA GLY A 35 0.08 3.11 1.60
C GLY A 35 0.85 2.15 2.52
N LEU A 36 0.76 0.84 2.30
CA LEU A 36 1.47 -0.19 3.08
C LEU A 36 2.24 -1.16 2.18
N VAL A 37 1.60 -1.65 1.12
CA VAL A 37 2.14 -2.66 0.19
C VAL A 37 1.89 -2.28 -1.26
N ASP A 38 2.87 -2.36 -2.15
CA ASP A 38 2.65 -2.09 -3.57
C ASP A 38 2.15 -3.33 -4.32
N ASP A 39 2.88 -4.43 -4.27
CA ASP A 39 2.50 -5.69 -4.94
C ASP A 39 2.35 -6.82 -3.92
N ASN A 40 1.10 -7.13 -3.57
CA ASN A 40 0.81 -8.15 -2.59
C ASN A 40 0.61 -9.54 -3.23
N THR A 41 1.58 -10.41 -2.99
CA THR A 41 1.50 -11.85 -3.29
C THR A 41 1.41 -12.72 -2.03
N SER A 42 1.33 -12.09 -0.85
CA SER A 42 1.37 -12.75 0.47
C SER A 42 0.12 -12.48 1.31
N ILE A 43 0.06 -13.08 2.51
CA ILE A 43 -1.01 -12.80 3.48
C ILE A 43 -0.71 -11.48 4.18
N VAL A 44 -1.68 -10.56 4.15
CA VAL A 44 -1.70 -9.30 4.91
C VAL A 44 -2.86 -9.37 5.90
N HIS A 45 -2.54 -9.33 7.19
CA HIS A 45 -3.53 -9.52 8.23
C HIS A 45 -3.33 -8.55 9.40
N ASN A 46 -4.44 -7.99 9.92
CA ASN A 46 -4.44 -7.00 11.02
C ASN A 46 -3.55 -5.76 10.75
N CYS A 47 -3.55 -5.25 9.53
CA CYS A 47 -2.69 -4.12 9.17
C CYS A 47 -3.47 -2.85 8.89
N PHE A 48 -2.88 -1.69 9.16
CA PHE A 48 -3.50 -0.41 8.81
C PHE A 48 -2.52 0.65 8.32
N SER A 49 -3.03 1.58 7.53
CA SER A 49 -2.27 2.72 7.03
C SER A 49 -3.00 4.05 7.28
N THR A 50 -2.24 5.11 7.51
CA THR A 50 -2.73 6.48 7.70
C THR A 50 -1.86 7.48 6.92
N GLY A 51 -2.40 8.65 6.57
CA GLY A 51 -1.69 9.72 5.87
C GLY A 51 -2.18 9.92 4.43
N ASP A 52 -1.35 10.47 3.55
CA ASP A 52 -1.74 10.84 2.19
C ASP A 52 -1.02 9.96 1.15
N VAL A 53 -1.79 9.43 0.19
CA VAL A 53 -1.28 8.58 -0.89
C VAL A 53 -1.75 9.18 -2.21
N GLY A 54 -0.80 9.69 -3.00
CA GLY A 54 -1.05 10.31 -4.29
C GLY A 54 -0.51 9.48 -5.46
N GLY A 55 -1.23 9.42 -6.57
CA GLY A 55 -0.64 8.96 -7.84
C GLY A 55 -1.55 9.01 -9.04
N ASP A 56 -1.06 8.55 -10.20
CA ASP A 56 -1.77 8.72 -11.48
C ASP A 56 -2.59 7.46 -11.84
N SER A 57 -2.12 6.27 -11.46
CA SER A 57 -2.81 4.99 -11.73
C SER A 57 -2.65 3.98 -10.59
N ASP A 58 -3.70 3.21 -10.30
CA ASP A 58 -3.74 2.14 -9.27
C ASP A 58 -3.29 2.63 -7.87
N VAL A 59 -4.00 3.62 -7.35
CA VAL A 59 -3.72 4.22 -6.03
C VAL A 59 -4.60 3.58 -4.96
N GLY A 60 -3.98 2.94 -3.98
CA GLY A 60 -4.64 2.28 -2.88
C GLY A 60 -4.12 2.75 -1.52
N GLY A 61 -5.03 3.17 -0.65
CA GLY A 61 -4.67 3.67 0.68
C GLY A 61 -3.91 2.64 1.53
N LEU A 62 -4.12 1.33 1.31
CA LEU A 62 -3.38 0.25 1.98
C LEU A 62 -2.51 -0.54 1.00
N ILE A 63 -3.09 -1.03 -0.10
CA ILE A 63 -2.38 -1.82 -1.10
C ILE A 63 -2.62 -1.25 -2.50
N GLY A 64 -1.56 -1.05 -3.29
CA GLY A 64 -1.65 -0.56 -4.66
C GLY A 64 -2.17 -1.62 -5.62
N ARG A 65 -1.59 -2.82 -5.60
CA ARG A 65 -2.01 -4.00 -6.38
C ARG A 65 -1.95 -5.28 -5.55
N SER A 66 -2.93 -6.15 -5.72
CA SER A 66 -2.97 -7.47 -5.07
C SER A 66 -3.36 -8.53 -6.09
N ASP A 67 -2.40 -9.36 -6.52
CA ASP A 67 -2.64 -10.42 -7.50
C ASP A 67 -3.07 -11.74 -6.85
N SER A 68 -2.30 -12.24 -5.89
CA SER A 68 -2.53 -13.54 -5.23
C SER A 68 -2.54 -13.49 -3.71
N GLY A 69 -2.28 -12.32 -3.12
CA GLY A 69 -2.26 -12.15 -1.67
C GLY A 69 -3.65 -12.13 -1.03
N ASN A 70 -3.74 -12.61 0.21
CA ASN A 70 -4.97 -12.55 1.00
C ASN A 70 -4.92 -11.34 1.93
N ILE A 71 -5.98 -10.53 1.96
CA ILE A 71 -6.08 -9.36 2.83
C ILE A 71 -7.25 -9.59 3.78
N SER A 72 -6.99 -9.58 5.09
CA SER A 72 -8.05 -9.77 6.10
C SER A 72 -7.81 -8.91 7.35
N ASN A 73 -8.88 -8.37 7.92
CA ASN A 73 -8.82 -7.49 9.09
C ASN A 73 -7.91 -6.26 8.91
N CYS A 74 -7.79 -5.75 7.69
CA CYS A 74 -6.99 -4.57 7.39
C CYS A 74 -7.88 -3.38 7.03
N TYR A 75 -7.44 -2.17 7.34
CA TYR A 75 -8.15 -0.94 7.00
C TYR A 75 -7.19 0.19 6.63
N SER A 76 -7.66 1.16 5.85
CA SER A 76 -6.92 2.37 5.55
C SER A 76 -7.70 3.59 6.03
N HIS A 77 -6.99 4.51 6.66
CA HIS A 77 -7.43 5.89 6.89
C HIS A 77 -6.65 6.87 6.00
N CYS A 78 -6.00 6.37 4.94
CA CYS A 78 -5.28 7.23 4.02
C CYS A 78 -6.24 8.00 3.11
N ASN A 79 -5.89 9.24 2.80
CA ASN A 79 -6.53 9.97 1.72
C ASN A 79 -5.86 9.58 0.40
N ALA A 80 -6.58 8.83 -0.45
CA ALA A 80 -6.09 8.41 -1.76
C ALA A 80 -6.44 9.48 -2.79
N LEU A 81 -5.42 10.17 -3.31
CA LEU A 81 -5.54 11.22 -4.31
C LEU A 81 -5.07 10.70 -5.67
N THR A 82 -5.98 10.64 -6.64
CA THR A 82 -5.62 10.40 -8.04
C THR A 82 -5.48 11.74 -8.75
N ASN A 83 -4.34 11.99 -9.40
CA ASN A 83 -4.11 13.24 -10.17
C ASN A 83 -4.73 13.21 -11.57
#